data_AF-I0L4I2-F1
#
_entry.id   AF-I0L4I2-F1
#
_cell.length_a   1.000
_cell.length_b   1.000
_cell.length_c   1.000
_cell.angle_alpha   90.00
_cell.angle_beta   90.00
_cell.angle_gamma   90.00
#
_symmetry.space_group_name_H-M   'P 1'
#
loop_
_entity.id
_entity.type
_entity.pdbx_description
1 polymer ?
#
loop_
_entity_poly.entity_id
_entity_poly.type
_entity_poly.pdbx_seq_one_letter_code
_entity_poly.pdbx_strand_id
1 'polypeptide(L)'
;MQLHDRSPLCTLALARYQRRSTGPALRAELDRIARLRTYQRLVFLISPLGSIRHTPARRISYAESLAFARVHKQVYDEYGHHLVDVPAGPLWKRVAVIERHVSWPT
;
A
#
# COMPACT_ATOMS: atom_id res chain seq x y z
N MET A 1 -18.33 -3.61 5.04
CA MET A 1 -17.04 -3.50 4.32
C MET A 1 -15.92 -3.49 5.36
N GLN A 2 -14.75 -4.05 5.04
CA GLN A 2 -13.56 -3.99 5.92
C GLN A 2 -12.46 -3.17 5.23
N LEU A 3 -11.81 -2.28 5.97
CA LEU A 3 -10.63 -1.56 5.54
C LEU A 3 -9.40 -2.19 6.19
N HIS A 4 -8.34 -2.39 5.40
CA HIS A 4 -7.07 -2.94 5.88
C HIS A 4 -5.98 -1.89 5.77
N ASP A 5 -5.30 -1.61 6.88
CA ASP A 5 -4.02 -0.91 6.83
C ASP A 5 -2.95 -1.93 6.42
N ARG A 6 -2.55 -1.86 5.15
CA ARG A 6 -1.61 -2.79 4.46
C ARG A 6 -2.25 -4.11 4.00
N SER A 7 -1.51 -4.85 3.19
CA SER A 7 -1.84 -6.19 2.70
C SER A 7 -0.56 -7.03 2.53
N PRO A 8 -0.64 -8.34 2.25
CA PRO A 8 0.53 -9.16 1.91
C PRO A 8 1.34 -8.62 0.72
N LEU A 9 0.72 -7.87 -0.20
CA LEU A 9 1.42 -7.16 -1.28
C LEU A 9 2.39 -6.10 -0.76
N CYS A 10 2.10 -5.47 0.38
CA CYS A 10 3.04 -4.56 1.04
C CYS A 10 4.30 -5.30 1.53
N THR A 11 4.16 -6.55 1.96
CA THR A 11 5.30 -7.39 2.36
C THR A 11 6.09 -7.83 1.15
N LEU A 12 5.44 -8.15 0.02
CA LEU A 12 6.12 -8.38 -1.26
C LEU A 12 6.92 -7.15 -1.71
N ALA A 13 6.31 -5.96 -1.65
CA ALA A 13 6.99 -4.70 -1.96
C ALA A 13 8.22 -4.50 -1.06
N LEU A 14 8.10 -4.79 0.23
CA LEU A 14 9.21 -4.71 1.18
C LEU A 14 10.34 -5.69 0.83
N ALA A 15 10.01 -6.94 0.50
CA ALA A 15 10.98 -7.95 0.11
C ALA A 15 11.74 -7.52 -1.16
N ARG A 16 11.02 -7.02 -2.18
CA ARG A 16 11.62 -6.51 -3.42
C ARG A 16 12.52 -5.32 -3.19
N TYR A 17 12.07 -4.33 -2.40
CA TYR A 17 12.86 -3.15 -2.07
C TYR A 17 14.18 -3.53 -1.36
N GLN A 18 14.14 -4.51 -0.46
CA GLN A 18 15.32 -5.03 0.24
C GLN A 18 16.12 -6.08 -0.55
N ARG A 19 15.70 -6.43 -1.77
CA ARG A 19 16.30 -7.51 -2.60
C ARG A 19 16.34 -8.86 -1.87
N ARG A 20 15.29 -9.17 -1.10
CA ARG A 20 15.12 -10.44 -0.39
C ARG A 20 14.14 -11.34 -1.13
N SER A 21 14.37 -12.65 -1.06
CA SER A 21 13.40 -13.64 -1.51
C SER A 21 12.18 -13.65 -0.58
N THR A 22 11.01 -13.96 -1.13
CA THR A 22 9.80 -14.20 -0.33
C THR A 22 9.88 -15.58 0.34
N GLY A 23 9.28 -15.74 1.52
CA GLY A 23 9.13 -17.06 2.16
C GLY A 23 7.94 -17.86 1.60
N PRO A 24 7.82 -19.15 1.92
CA PRO A 24 6.74 -20.01 1.43
C PRO A 24 5.34 -19.52 1.85
N ALA A 25 5.17 -19.03 3.08
CA ALA A 25 3.90 -18.51 3.57
C ALA A 25 3.44 -17.29 2.76
N LEU A 26 4.35 -16.35 2.46
CA LEU A 26 4.03 -15.19 1.65
C LEU A 26 3.70 -15.60 0.21
N ARG A 27 4.43 -16.54 -0.40
CA ARG A 27 4.10 -17.05 -1.74
C ARG A 27 2.70 -17.66 -1.80
N ALA A 28 2.37 -18.56 -0.86
CA ALA A 28 1.06 -19.19 -0.82
C ALA A 28 -0.07 -18.15 -0.68
N GLU A 29 0.15 -17.11 0.12
CA GLU A 29 -0.82 -16.03 0.29
C GLU A 29 -0.96 -15.16 -0.98
N LEU A 30 0.15 -14.86 -1.66
CA LEU A 30 0.13 -14.15 -2.94
C LEU A 30 -0.63 -14.93 -4.02
N ASP A 31 -0.43 -16.25 -4.08
CA ASP A 31 -1.14 -17.13 -5.01
C ASP A 31 -2.64 -17.16 -4.69
N ARG A 32 -3.00 -17.19 -3.39
CA ARG A 32 -4.39 -17.10 -2.94
C ARG A 32 -5.04 -15.78 -3.33
N ILE A 33 -4.36 -14.65 -3.13
CA ILE A 33 -4.84 -13.32 -3.53
C ILE A 33 -5.07 -13.25 -5.04
N ALA A 34 -4.10 -13.74 -5.84
CA ALA A 34 -4.20 -13.72 -7.29
C ALA A 34 -5.37 -14.58 -7.80
N ARG A 35 -5.54 -15.78 -7.22
CA ARG A 35 -6.60 -16.73 -7.60
C ARG A 35 -7.99 -16.30 -7.15
N LEU A 36 -8.13 -15.88 -5.90
CA LEU A 36 -9.42 -15.65 -5.27
C LEU A 36 -9.86 -14.18 -5.27
N ARG A 37 -9.00 -13.25 -5.69
CA ARG A 37 -9.28 -11.81 -5.72
C ARG A 37 -9.86 -11.30 -4.39
N THR A 38 -9.20 -11.68 -3.29
CA THR A 38 -9.68 -11.46 -1.92
C THR A 38 -9.75 -9.99 -1.50
N TYR A 39 -9.06 -9.11 -2.22
CA TYR A 39 -9.10 -7.68 -2.03
C TYR A 39 -9.84 -7.02 -3.18
N GLN A 40 -10.49 -5.90 -2.89
CA GLN A 40 -11.06 -5.05 -3.93
C GLN A 40 -9.96 -4.59 -4.90
N ARG A 41 -10.36 -4.41 -6.16
CA ARG A 41 -9.45 -3.93 -7.19
C ARG A 41 -9.01 -2.49 -6.92
N LEU A 42 -9.89 -1.65 -6.39
CA LEU A 42 -9.57 -0.30 -5.93
C LEU A 42 -8.78 -0.35 -4.62
N VAL A 43 -7.61 0.30 -4.60
CA VAL A 43 -6.74 0.39 -3.43
C VAL A 43 -6.29 1.84 -3.24
N PHE A 44 -6.31 2.33 -2.00
CA PHE A 44 -5.87 3.69 -1.68
C PHE A 44 -4.34 3.73 -1.50
N LEU A 45 -3.67 4.59 -2.27
CA LEU A 45 -2.25 4.90 -2.11
C LEU A 45 -2.10 6.25 -1.41
N ILE A 46 -1.58 6.24 -0.18
CA ILE A 46 -1.40 7.46 0.62
C ILE A 46 -0.11 8.17 0.21
N SER A 47 -0.22 9.34 -0.42
CA SER A 47 0.97 10.06 -0.89
C SER A 47 1.78 10.64 0.29
N PRO A 48 3.13 10.64 0.22
CA PRO A 48 4.00 11.16 1.27
C PRO A 48 3.76 12.64 1.58
N LEU A 49 4.04 13.05 2.82
CA LEU A 49 3.82 14.43 3.31
C LEU A 49 4.91 15.44 2.91
N GLY A 50 5.87 15.07 2.06
CA GLY A 50 6.99 15.95 1.69
C GLY A 50 8.19 15.92 2.65
N SER A 51 8.07 15.29 3.81
CA SER A 51 9.14 15.18 4.79
C SER A 51 9.03 13.91 5.63
N ILE A 52 10.13 13.51 6.27
CA ILE A 52 10.15 12.46 7.28
C ILE A 52 10.85 13.02 8.52
N ARG A 53 10.16 12.91 9.66
CA ARG A 53 10.78 13.05 10.97
C ARG A 53 11.33 11.70 11.40
N HIS A 54 12.63 11.65 11.67
CA HIS A 54 13.27 10.44 12.19
C HIS A 54 12.73 10.12 13.59
N THR A 55 12.38 8.86 13.79
CA THR A 55 11.96 8.29 15.08
C THR A 55 12.68 6.96 15.27
N PRO A 56 12.70 6.37 16.48
CA PRO A 56 13.27 5.04 16.66
C PRO A 56 12.69 3.98 15.71
N ALA A 57 11.42 4.14 15.31
CA ALA A 57 10.71 3.29 14.35
C ALA A 57 10.93 3.69 12.87
N ARG A 58 11.30 4.94 12.58
CA ARG A 58 11.49 5.45 11.21
C ARG A 58 12.90 6.02 11.04
N ARG A 59 13.79 5.17 10.52
CA ARG A 59 15.22 5.46 10.34
C ARG A 59 15.62 5.77 8.90
N ILE A 60 14.73 5.54 7.93
CA ILE A 60 14.98 5.81 6.51
C ILE A 60 14.87 7.30 6.18
N SER A 61 15.62 7.74 5.18
CA SER A 61 15.53 9.06 4.57
C SER A 61 14.22 9.25 3.79
N TYR A 62 13.88 10.51 3.49
CA TYR A 62 12.75 10.81 2.62
C TYR A 62 12.93 10.23 1.21
N ALA A 63 14.13 10.30 0.64
CA ALA A 63 14.44 9.72 -0.67
C ALA A 63 14.22 8.19 -0.71
N GLU A 64 14.66 7.48 0.32
CA GLU A 64 14.40 6.04 0.47
C GLU A 64 12.90 5.74 0.58
N SER A 65 12.14 6.58 1.29
CA SER A 65 10.68 6.42 1.37
C SER A 65 9.99 6.58 0.00
N LEU A 66 10.48 7.51 -0.84
CA LEU A 66 9.98 7.68 -2.21
C LEU A 66 10.36 6.50 -3.10
N ALA A 67 11.57 5.96 -2.95
CA ALA A 67 11.99 4.75 -3.64
C ALA A 67 11.10 3.56 -3.25
N PHE A 68 10.81 3.40 -1.97
CA PHE A 68 9.94 2.34 -1.49
C PHE A 68 8.47 2.52 -1.93
N ALA A 69 7.98 3.76 -2.04
CA ALA A 69 6.65 4.06 -2.57
C ALA A 69 6.51 3.65 -4.04
N ARG A 70 7.57 3.84 -4.86
CA ARG A 70 7.58 3.38 -6.27
C ARG A 70 7.47 1.86 -6.37
N VAL A 71 8.18 1.12 -5.53
CA VAL A 71 8.10 -0.35 -5.51
C VAL A 71 6.70 -0.83 -5.09
N HIS A 72 6.04 -0.13 -4.16
CA HIS A 72 4.65 -0.43 -3.82
C HIS A 72 3.74 -0.28 -5.03
N LYS A 73 3.81 0.86 -5.73
CA LYS A 73 2.99 1.10 -6.91
C LYS A 73 3.17 -0.01 -7.95
N GLN A 74 4.42 -0.35 -8.28
CA GLN A 74 4.74 -1.42 -9.22
C GLN A 74 4.12 -2.77 -8.82
N VAL A 75 4.25 -3.17 -7.55
CA VAL A 75 3.67 -4.42 -7.06
C VAL A 75 2.14 -4.43 -7.20
N TYR A 76 1.46 -3.35 -6.81
CA TYR A 76 0.00 -3.32 -6.90
C TYR A 76 -0.48 -3.30 -8.36
N ASP A 77 0.22 -2.58 -9.24
CA ASP A 77 -0.06 -2.56 -10.68
C ASP A 77 0.11 -3.97 -11.29
N GLU A 78 1.18 -4.69 -10.94
CA GLU A 78 1.44 -6.08 -11.39
C GLU A 78 0.35 -7.07 -10.95
N TYR A 79 -0.26 -6.85 -9.79
CA TYR A 79 -1.38 -7.68 -9.29
C TYR A 79 -2.75 -7.21 -9.80
N GLY A 80 -2.77 -6.21 -10.69
CA GLY A 80 -3.97 -5.72 -11.36
C GLY A 80 -4.87 -4.85 -10.49
N HIS A 81 -4.30 -4.21 -9.45
CA HIS A 81 -5.03 -3.23 -8.66
C HIS A 81 -5.08 -1.86 -9.35
N HIS A 82 -6.13 -1.10 -9.05
CA HIS A 82 -6.30 0.28 -9.48
C HIS A 82 -6.06 1.20 -8.28
N LEU A 83 -5.01 2.00 -8.36
CA LEU A 83 -4.61 2.87 -7.27
C LEU A 83 -5.39 4.19 -7.29
N VAL A 84 -6.08 4.47 -6.19
CA VAL A 84 -6.64 5.79 -5.89
C VAL A 84 -5.59 6.56 -5.12
N ASP A 85 -5.01 7.59 -5.73
CA ASP A 85 -4.06 8.47 -5.05
C ASP A 85 -4.80 9.33 -4.01
N VAL A 86 -4.30 9.28 -2.76
CA VAL A 86 -4.79 10.11 -1.66
C VAL A 86 -3.71 11.16 -1.37
N PRO A 87 -3.85 12.38 -1.92
CA PRO A 87 -2.77 13.35 -1.99
C PRO A 87 -2.32 13.85 -0.63
N ALA A 88 -1.12 14.42 -0.59
CA ALA A 88 -0.62 15.14 0.57
C ALA A 88 -1.55 16.29 0.96
N GLY A 89 -1.83 16.43 2.27
CA GLY A 89 -2.70 17.48 2.78
C GLY A 89 -3.28 17.17 4.16
N PRO A 90 -4.17 18.07 4.65
CA PRO A 90 -4.90 17.89 5.90
C PRO A 90 -5.66 16.56 5.96
N LEU A 91 -5.74 15.98 7.16
CA LEU A 91 -6.37 14.68 7.40
C LEU A 91 -7.79 14.60 6.81
N TRP A 92 -8.63 15.60 7.08
CA TRP A 92 -10.03 15.62 6.62
C TRP A 92 -10.15 15.60 5.10
N LYS A 93 -9.23 16.21 4.34
CA LYS A 93 -9.22 16.13 2.88
C LYS A 93 -8.88 14.72 2.40
N ARG A 94 -7.93 14.06 3.06
CA ARG A 94 -7.54 12.67 2.75
C ARG A 94 -8.68 11.69 3.04
N VAL A 95 -9.34 11.86 4.18
CA VAL A 95 -10.52 11.06 4.57
C VAL A 95 -11.64 11.24 3.54
N ALA A 96 -11.95 12.47 3.14
CA ALA A 96 -12.97 12.74 2.13
C ALA A 96 -12.70 12.06 0.77
N VAL A 97 -11.44 11.87 0.37
CA VAL A 97 -11.10 11.10 -0.85
C VAL A 97 -11.45 9.62 -0.67
N ILE A 98 -11.14 9.04 0.50
CA ILE A 98 -11.44 7.64 0.81
C ILE A 98 -12.95 7.42 0.88
N GLU A 99 -13.68 8.28 1.59
CA GLU A 99 -15.14 8.17 1.77
C GLU A 99 -15.91 8.22 0.45
N ARG A 100 -15.44 8.97 -0.56
CA ARG A 100 -16.04 8.97 -1.91
C ARG A 100 -16.04 7.61 -2.60
N HIS A 101 -15.19 6.68 -2.16
CA HIS A 101 -15.01 5.37 -2.75
C HIS A 101 -15.49 4.23 -1.85
N VAL A 102 -15.99 4.56 -0.64
CA VAL A 102 -16.44 3.59 0.34
C VAL A 102 -17.94 3.75 0.56
N SER A 103 -18.70 2.70 0.25
CA SER A 103 -20.10 2.60 0.65
C SER A 103 -20.20 1.81 1.95
N TRP A 104 -20.70 2.47 2.99
CA TRP A 104 -21.05 1.80 4.24
C TRP A 104 -22.47 1.23 4.11
N PRO A 105 -22.72 0.00 4.58
CA PRO A 105 -24.10 -0.45 4.76
C PRO A 105 -24.78 0.47 5.76
N THR A 106 -25.92 1.05 5.36
CA THR A 106 -26.90 1.68 6.25
C THR A 106 -27.45 0.68 7.26
#